data_AF-A0A538AVI5-F1
#
_entry.id   AF-A0A538AVI5-F1
#
_cell.length_a   1.000
_cell.length_b   1.000
_cell.length_c   1.000
_cell.angle_alpha   90.00
_cell.angle_beta   90.00
_cell.angle_gamma   90.00
#
_symmetry.space_group_name_H-M   'P 1'
#
loop_
_entity.id
_entity.type
_entity.pdbx_description
1 polymer ?
#
loop_
_entity_poly.entity_id
_entity_poly.type
_entity_poly.pdbx_seq_one_letter_code
_entity_poly.pdbx_strand_id
1 'polypeptide(L)'
;MLGDRVEVLVDVGDGVRSFDITATKAGRRVEVSTSRGTVEVAEVTRTGNVVRSGRFMQTRVVAIVEHPATEDEDTKPRARKRRRVSDDQSALL
;
A
#
# COMPACT_ATOMS: atom_id res chain seq x y z
N MET A 1 12.67 2.46 -9.17
CA MET A 1 11.84 2.72 -7.98
C MET A 1 10.39 3.05 -8.31
N LEU A 2 10.04 3.42 -9.55
CA LEU A 2 8.62 3.36 -9.90
C LEU A 2 8.13 1.94 -9.59
N GLY A 3 7.03 1.83 -8.87
CA GLY A 3 6.47 0.53 -8.54
C GLY A 3 6.84 -0.05 -7.17
N ASP A 4 7.78 0.54 -6.42
CA ASP A 4 8.07 0.11 -5.04
C ASP A 4 6.77 0.04 -4.24
N ARG A 5 6.51 -1.09 -3.58
CA ARG A 5 5.30 -1.32 -2.79
C ARG A 5 5.67 -1.83 -1.40
N VAL A 6 4.95 -1.35 -0.40
CA VAL A 6 4.93 -1.92 0.94
C VAL A 6 3.52 -2.37 1.27
N GLU A 7 3.39 -3.60 1.71
CA GLU A 7 2.17 -4.16 2.26
C GLU A 7 2.28 -4.18 3.80
N VAL A 8 1.27 -3.64 4.48
CA VAL A 8 1.17 -3.66 5.94
C VAL A 8 0.00 -4.53 6.34
N LEU A 9 0.28 -5.59 7.10
CA LEU A 9 -0.71 -6.47 7.69
C LEU A 9 -1.05 -5.98 9.10
N VAL A 10 -2.32 -5.70 9.35
CA VAL A 10 -2.79 -5.07 10.59
C VAL A 10 -3.92 -5.89 11.21
N ASP A 11 -3.80 -6.20 12.49
CA ASP A 11 -4.87 -6.74 13.31
C ASP A 11 -5.94 -5.68 13.60
N VAL A 12 -7.14 -5.92 13.07
CA VAL A 12 -8.31 -5.05 13.18
C VAL A 12 -9.30 -5.50 14.27
N GLY A 13 -8.98 -6.57 15.00
CA GLY A 13 -9.78 -7.11 16.10
C GLY A 13 -10.70 -8.28 15.72
N ASP A 14 -11.06 -8.40 14.44
CA ASP A 14 -11.83 -9.52 13.87
C ASP A 14 -11.01 -10.33 12.84
N GLY A 15 -9.72 -10.03 12.71
CA GLY A 15 -8.81 -10.66 11.77
C GLY A 15 -7.68 -9.74 11.34
N VAL A 16 -6.99 -10.13 10.27
CA VAL A 16 -5.87 -9.37 9.70
C VAL A 16 -6.31 -8.74 8.38
N ARG A 17 -6.08 -7.43 8.23
CA ARG A 17 -6.28 -6.69 6.98
C ARG A 17 -4.94 -6.24 6.40
N SER A 18 -4.87 -6.27 5.07
CA SER A 18 -3.73 -5.79 4.30
C SER A 18 -3.96 -4.36 3.81
N PHE A 19 -2.91 -3.53 3.90
CA PHE A 19 -2.87 -2.17 3.39
C PHE A 19 -1.66 -1.96 2.49
N ASP A 20 -1.89 -1.62 1.23
CA ASP A 20 -0.84 -1.36 0.25
C ASP A 20 -0.52 0.12 0.09
N ILE A 21 0.77 0.46 0.19
CA ILE A 21 1.31 1.74 -0.23
C ILE A 21 2.27 1.49 -1.38
N THR A 22 2.14 2.25 -2.47
CA THR A 22 2.96 2.05 -3.67
C THR A 22 3.46 3.37 -4.21
N ALA A 23 4.72 3.45 -4.63
CA ALA A 23 5.26 4.56 -5.39
C ALA A 23 4.55 4.62 -6.76
N THR A 24 3.69 5.62 -6.96
CA THR A 24 2.83 5.67 -8.16
C THR A 24 3.47 6.38 -9.34
N LYS A 25 4.61 7.05 -9.13
CA LYS A 25 5.28 7.87 -10.14
C LYS A 25 6.79 7.63 -10.14
N ALA A 26 7.40 7.71 -11.32
CA ALA A 26 8.84 7.61 -11.48
C ALA A 26 9.58 8.62 -10.60
N GLY A 27 10.65 8.14 -9.98
CA GLY A 27 11.46 8.92 -9.04
C GLY A 27 10.85 9.06 -7.64
N ARG A 28 9.69 8.47 -7.37
CA ARG A 28 9.19 8.28 -6.00
C ARG A 28 9.60 6.91 -5.47
N ARG A 29 9.63 6.79 -4.14
CA ARG A 29 9.87 5.54 -3.42
C ARG A 29 8.91 5.42 -2.24
N VAL A 30 8.81 4.24 -1.65
CA VAL A 30 8.09 4.04 -0.40
C VAL A 30 9.11 3.96 0.74
N GLU A 31 8.86 4.69 1.82
CA GLU A 31 9.66 4.67 3.04
C GLU A 31 8.83 4.17 4.20
N VAL A 32 9.45 3.34 5.04
CA VAL A 32 8.89 2.87 6.30
C VAL A 32 9.66 3.54 7.43
N SER A 33 8.94 4.19 8.35
CA SER A 33 9.52 4.76 9.56
C SER A 33 8.70 4.33 10.78
N THR A 34 9.37 4.09 11.90
CA THR A 34 8.71 3.75 13.17
C THR A 34 9.07 4.81 14.19
N SER A 35 8.05 5.43 14.78
CA SER A 35 8.25 6.41 15.85
C SER A 35 7.03 6.48 16.76
N ARG A 36 7.25 6.71 18.06
CA ARG A 36 6.19 6.96 19.07
C ARG A 36 5.04 5.93 19.01
N GLY A 37 5.37 4.65 18.88
CA GLY A 37 4.37 3.56 18.84
C GLY A 37 3.53 3.52 17.57
N THR A 38 3.95 4.21 16.52
CA THR A 38 3.30 4.22 15.20
C THR A 38 4.30 3.81 14.13
N VAL A 39 3.85 2.99 13.19
CA VAL A 39 4.53 2.72 11.92
C VAL A 39 3.93 3.63 10.86
N GLU A 40 4.74 4.47 10.23
CA GLU A 40 4.37 5.29 9.09
C GLU A 40 4.98 4.70 7.82
N VAL A 41 4.13 4.47 6.82
CA VAL A 41 4.54 4.05 5.48
C VAL A 41 4.15 5.15 4.50
N ALA A 42 5.14 5.80 3.90
CA ALA A 42 4.96 6.99 3.09
C ALA A 42 5.50 6.80 1.67
N GLU A 43 4.70 7.18 0.68
CA GLU A 43 5.24 7.47 -0.64
C GLU A 43 5.90 8.86 -0.59
N VAL A 44 7.19 8.89 -0.91
CA VAL A 44 7.99 10.12 -0.89
C VAL A 44 8.52 10.47 -2.28
N THR A 45 8.74 11.76 -2.51
CA THR A 45 9.48 12.23 -3.69
C THR A 45 10.96 11.83 -3.60
N ARG A 46 11.70 12.00 -4.70
CA ARG A 46 13.17 11.81 -4.72
C ARG A 46 13.91 12.63 -3.66
N THR A 47 13.36 13.77 -3.27
CA THR A 47 13.91 14.67 -2.25
C THR A 47 13.40 14.39 -0.83
N GLY A 48 12.59 13.35 -0.64
CA GLY A 48 12.06 12.96 0.68
C GLY A 48 10.76 13.65 1.10
N ASN A 49 10.11 14.43 0.22
CA ASN A 49 8.83 15.05 0.58
C ASN A 49 7.71 14.02 0.54
N VAL A 50 6.93 13.91 1.62
CA VAL A 50 5.79 13.00 1.70
C VAL A 50 4.69 13.44 0.73
N VAL A 51 4.23 12.50 -0.09
CA VAL A 51 3.09 12.70 -1.01
C VAL A 51 1.81 12.15 -0.40
N ARG A 52 1.89 10.95 0.18
CA ARG A 52 0.82 10.29 0.92
C ARG A 52 1.42 9.32 1.93
N SER A 53 0.73 9.13 3.05
CA SER A 53 1.19 8.25 4.13
C SER A 53 0.04 7.45 4.72
N GLY A 54 0.30 6.19 5.05
CA GLY A 54 -0.50 5.41 5.99
C GLY A 54 0.19 5.38 7.35
N ARG A 55 -0.58 5.53 8.43
CA ARG A 55 -0.08 5.43 9.81
C ARG A 55 -0.82 4.33 10.54
N PHE A 56 -0.08 3.44 11.18
CA PHE A 56 -0.60 2.26 11.84
C PHE A 56 -0.09 2.21 13.27
N MET A 57 -0.95 1.86 14.22
CA MET A 57 -0.51 1.59 15.58
C MET A 57 0.43 0.39 15.56
N GLN A 58 1.66 0.58 16.05
CA GLN A 58 2.70 -0.45 16.02
C GLN A 58 2.24 -1.74 16.72
N THR A 59 1.44 -1.61 17.79
CA THR A 59 0.89 -2.75 18.55
C THR A 59 -0.11 -3.60 17.76
N ARG A 60 -0.62 -3.11 16.62
CA ARG A 60 -1.56 -3.83 15.75
C ARG A 60 -0.91 -4.28 14.44
N VAL A 61 0.33 -3.89 14.15
CA VAL A 61 1.01 -4.34 12.94
C VAL A 61 1.49 -5.77 13.15
N VAL A 62 0.98 -6.68 12.33
CA VAL A 62 1.35 -8.09 12.33
C VAL A 62 2.63 -8.30 11.50
N ALA A 63 2.72 -7.63 10.34
CA ALA A 63 3.89 -7.70 9.48
C ALA A 63 3.95 -6.49 8.53
N ILE A 64 5.17 -6.24 8.04
CA ILE A 64 5.47 -5.28 6.97
C ILE A 64 6.25 -6.04 5.91
N VAL A 65 5.76 -6.04 4.67
CA VAL A 65 6.40 -6.74 3.55
C VAL A 65 6.79 -5.71 2.50
N GLU A 66 8.08 -5.67 2.18
CA GLU A 66 8.62 -4.81 1.14
C GLU A 66 8.68 -5.56 -0.20
N HIS A 67 8.17 -4.92 -1.24
CA HIS A 67 8.22 -5.38 -2.62
C HIS A 67 8.95 -4.32 -3.45
N PRO A 68 10.29 -4.38 -3.52
CA PRO A 68 11.06 -3.47 -4.35
C PRO A 68 10.71 -3.67 -5.83
N ALA A 69 10.65 -2.58 -6.59
CA ALA A 69 10.45 -2.70 -8.03
C ALA A 69 11.67 -3.37 -8.68
N THR A 70 11.44 -4.46 -9.41
CA THR A 70 12.44 -5.03 -10.33
C THR A 70 12.45 -4.22 -11.62
N GLU A 71 13.61 -4.10 -12.27
CA GLU A 71 13.77 -3.29 -13.49
C GLU A 71 12.84 -3.73 -14.65
N ASP A 72 12.26 -4.94 -14.57
CA ASP A 72 11.37 -5.52 -15.59
C ASP A 72 9.87 -5.18 -15.42
N GLU A 73 9.41 -4.73 -14.25
CA GLU A 73 7.98 -4.48 -13.98
C GLU A 73 7.47 -3.13 -14.53
N ASP A 74 8.37 -2.23 -14.94
CA ASP A 74 8.03 -0.91 -15.53
C ASP A 74 7.35 -1.02 -16.92
N THR A 75 7.34 -2.21 -17.54
CA THR A 75 6.77 -2.43 -18.89
C THR A 75 5.29 -2.82 -18.90
N LYS A 76 4.68 -3.26 -17.78
CA LYS A 76 3.26 -3.62 -17.79
C LYS A 76 2.38 -2.40 -17.53
N PRO A 77 1.51 -1.98 -18.46
CA PRO A 77 0.55 -0.92 -18.18
C PRO A 77 -0.33 -1.35 -17.01
N ARG A 78 -0.18 -0.66 -15.87
CA ARG A 78 -0.98 -0.89 -14.67
C ARG A 78 -2.46 -0.75 -15.01
N ALA A 79 -3.13 -1.89 -15.20
CA ALA A 79 -4.54 -1.95 -15.52
C ALA A 79 -5.31 -1.14 -14.48
N ARG A 80 -6.03 -0.12 -14.96
CA ARG A 80 -6.94 0.69 -14.12
C ARG A 80 -7.86 -0.26 -13.38
N LYS A 81 -7.75 -0.23 -12.04
CA LYS A 81 -8.54 -0.97 -11.06
C LYS A 81 -9.97 -1.18 -11.59
N ARG A 82 -10.29 -2.43 -11.96
CA ARG A 82 -11.64 -2.84 -12.37
C ARG A 82 -12.61 -2.36 -11.30
N ARG A 83 -13.49 -1.43 -11.67
CA ARG A 83 -14.67 -1.05 -10.90
C ARG A 83 -15.37 -2.36 -10.53
N ARG A 84 -15.37 -2.71 -9.24
CA ARG A 84 -16.07 -3.91 -8.74
C ARG A 84 -17.50 -3.84 -9.27
N VAL A 85 -17.88 -4.86 -10.01
CA VAL A 85 -19.27 -5.12 -10.39
C VAL A 85 -20.01 -5.35 -9.08
N SER A 86 -21.05 -4.55 -8.84
CA SER A 86 -22.00 -4.80 -7.76
C SER A 86 -22.81 -6.04 -8.11
N ASP A 87 -22.54 -7.14 -7.41
CA ASP A 87 -23.49 -8.25 -7.31
C ASP A 87 -24.66 -7.76 -6.45
N ASP A 88 -25.72 -7.29 -7.10
CA ASP A 88 -27.05 -7.14 -6.49
C ASP A 88 -28.11 -7.32 -7.59
N GLN A 89 -28.15 -8.53 -8.16
CA GLN A 89 -29.37 -9.07 -8.74
C GLN A 89 -29.68 -10.40 -8.06
N SER A 90 -30.34 -10.31 -6.91
CA SER A 90 -31.04 -11.42 -6.27
C SER A 90 -32.29 -10.87 -5.60
N ALA A 91 -33.33 -10.65 -6.41
CA ALA A 91 -34.71 -10.57 -5.94
C ALA A 91 -35.66 -10.68 -7.15
N LEU A 92 -35.76 -11.90 -7.68
CA LEU A 92 -36.97 -12.40 -8.33
C LEU A 92 -37.51 -13.49 -7.42
N LEU A 93 -38.50 -13.16 -6.61
CA LEU A 93 -39.55 -14.02 -6.06
C LEU A 93 -40.67 -13.10 -5.57
#